data_AF-D6M4G7-F1
#
_entry.id   AF-D6M4G7-F1
#
_cell.length_a   1.000
_cell.length_b   1.000
_cell.length_c   1.000
_cell.angle_alpha   90.00
_cell.angle_beta   90.00
_cell.angle_gamma   90.00
#
_symmetry.space_group_name_H-M   'P 1'
#
loop_
_entity.id
_entity.type
_entity.pdbx_description
1 polymer ?
#
loop_
_entity_poly.entity_id
_entity_poly.type
_entity_poly.pdbx_seq_one_letter_code
_entity_poly.pdbx_strand_id
1 'polypeptide(L)'
;MIPTRSAVQGVAALAVHEAERRFDEDVVAMTSAATATRYAELAVAEHRSWTSVGICQAGDVLGLIDGDVVVIGQDVAAIARTVLDRMLAAGGEMVTLVPGEECPDTLADELERHVRARHLAVDTVVHTGGHGAALLLVGVE
;
A
#
# COMPACT_ATOMS: atom_id res chain seq x y z
N MET A 1 -2.81 -2.69 -22.23
CA MET A 1 -3.37 -2.79 -20.87
C MET A 1 -2.21 -3.01 -19.93
N ILE A 2 -2.13 -2.28 -18.81
CA ILE A 2 -1.11 -2.48 -17.79
C ILE A 2 -1.69 -3.43 -16.74
N PRO A 3 -1.08 -4.60 -16.46
CA PRO A 3 -1.62 -5.57 -15.51
C PRO A 3 -1.32 -5.14 -14.08
N THR A 4 -2.31 -4.59 -13.38
CA THR A 4 -2.19 -4.17 -11.97
C THR A 4 -3.10 -5.01 -11.08
N ARG A 5 -2.63 -5.33 -9.88
CA ARG A 5 -3.41 -6.00 -8.82
C ARG A 5 -3.87 -5.05 -7.72
N SER A 6 -3.27 -3.87 -7.62
CA SER A 6 -3.66 -2.79 -6.71
C SER A 6 -3.55 -1.41 -7.37
N ALA A 7 -4.31 -0.44 -6.86
CA ALA A 7 -4.31 0.92 -7.39
C ALA A 7 -2.93 1.60 -7.29
N VAL A 8 -2.13 1.30 -6.26
CA VAL A 8 -0.76 1.86 -6.11
C VAL A 8 0.19 1.41 -7.22
N GLN A 9 -0.01 0.22 -7.81
CA GLN A 9 0.74 -0.22 -8.98
C GLN A 9 0.32 0.56 -10.24
N GLY A 10 -0.95 0.98 -10.31
CA GLY A 10 -1.44 1.88 -11.34
C GLY A 10 -0.87 3.29 -11.19
N VAL A 11 -0.75 3.79 -9.96
CA VAL A 11 -0.08 5.06 -9.66
C VAL A 11 1.38 5.01 -10.11
N ALA A 12 2.13 3.96 -9.75
CA ALA A 12 3.52 3.78 -10.19
C ALA A 12 3.65 3.70 -11.71
N ALA A 13 2.75 2.98 -12.39
CA ALA A 13 2.71 2.94 -13.85
C ALA A 13 2.50 4.32 -14.46
N LEU A 14 1.56 5.10 -13.93
CA LEU A 14 1.26 6.45 -14.42
C LEU A 14 2.39 7.45 -14.14
N ALA A 15 3.15 7.25 -13.06
CA ALA A 15 4.27 8.13 -12.70
C ALA A 15 5.41 8.10 -13.74
N VAL A 16 5.53 7.01 -14.52
CA VAL A 16 6.58 6.84 -15.54
C VAL A 16 6.06 6.97 -16.98
N HIS A 17 4.78 7.32 -17.15
CA HIS A 17 4.16 7.52 -18.46
C HIS A 17 4.70 8.78 -19.15
N GLU A 18 5.07 8.65 -20.42
CA GLU A 18 5.51 9.77 -21.25
C GLU A 18 4.70 9.84 -22.55
N ALA A 19 3.88 10.88 -22.71
CA ALA A 19 2.96 11.01 -23.85
C ALA A 19 3.65 11.07 -25.22
N GLU A 20 4.90 11.56 -25.27
CA GLU A 20 5.70 11.64 -26.51
C GLU A 20 6.51 10.36 -26.78
N ARG A 21 6.61 9.46 -25.80
CA ARG A 21 7.29 8.17 -25.96
C ARG A 21 6.48 7.28 -26.88
N ARG A 22 7.17 6.41 -27.64
CA ARG A 22 6.48 5.41 -28.44
C ARG A 22 5.62 4.52 -27.55
N PHE A 23 4.43 4.18 -28.03
CA PHE A 23 3.46 3.40 -27.27
C PHE A 23 4.00 2.06 -26.75
N ASP A 24 4.78 1.33 -27.56
CA ASP A 24 5.37 0.05 -27.18
C ASP A 24 6.40 0.18 -26.04
N GLU A 25 7.26 1.19 -26.14
CA GLU A 25 8.26 1.50 -25.11
C GLU A 25 7.60 2.00 -23.82
N ASP A 26 6.55 2.82 -23.95
CA ASP A 26 5.81 3.35 -22.82
C ASP A 26 5.07 2.26 -22.05
N VAL A 27 4.40 1.34 -22.75
CA VAL A 27 3.77 0.16 -22.13
C VAL A 27 4.79 -0.70 -21.38
N VAL A 28 6.00 -0.88 -21.91
CA VAL A 28 7.07 -1.62 -21.24
C VAL A 28 7.51 -0.91 -19.95
N ALA A 29 7.76 0.39 -20.00
CA ALA A 29 8.15 1.17 -18.83
C ALA A 29 7.06 1.16 -17.75
N MET A 30 5.81 1.45 -18.13
CA MET A 30 4.66 1.44 -17.23
C MET A 30 4.43 0.06 -16.59
N THR A 31 4.55 -1.02 -17.37
CA THR A 31 4.39 -2.40 -16.85
C THR A 31 5.52 -2.76 -15.89
N SER A 32 6.74 -2.31 -16.18
CA SER A 32 7.90 -2.54 -15.32
C SER A 32 7.72 -1.85 -13.97
N ALA A 33 7.29 -0.58 -13.96
CA ALA A 33 7.00 0.17 -12.74
C ALA A 33 5.88 -0.48 -11.90
N ALA A 34 4.76 -0.86 -12.54
CA ALA A 34 3.66 -1.56 -11.87
C ALA A 34 4.12 -2.87 -11.21
N THR A 35 4.97 -3.64 -11.91
CA THR A 35 5.44 -4.95 -11.43
C THR A 35 6.50 -4.82 -10.33
N ALA A 36 7.35 -3.79 -10.40
CA ALA A 36 8.34 -3.50 -9.37
C ALA A 36 7.70 -3.03 -8.06
N THR A 37 6.53 -2.39 -8.14
CA THR A 37 5.80 -1.89 -6.97
C THR A 37 5.16 -3.05 -6.21
N ARG A 38 5.69 -3.31 -5.01
CA ARG A 38 5.06 -4.19 -4.02
C ARG A 38 3.88 -3.45 -3.41
N TYR A 39 2.79 -4.16 -3.15
CA TYR A 39 1.58 -3.55 -2.62
C TYR A 39 1.08 -4.25 -1.36
N ALA A 40 0.42 -3.46 -0.52
CA ALA A 40 -0.26 -3.89 0.67
C ALA A 40 -1.54 -3.07 0.87
N GLU A 41 -2.41 -3.57 1.73
CA GLU A 41 -3.62 -2.86 2.12
C GLU A 41 -3.98 -3.12 3.58
N LEU A 42 -4.68 -2.17 4.18
CA LEU A 42 -5.38 -2.36 5.44
C LEU A 42 -6.87 -2.44 5.15
N ALA A 43 -7.53 -3.39 5.79
CA ALA A 43 -8.97 -3.56 5.72
C ALA A 43 -9.53 -3.83 7.12
N VAL A 44 -10.82 -3.55 7.31
CA VAL A 44 -11.54 -3.92 8.53
C VAL A 44 -12.34 -5.18 8.23
N ALA A 45 -12.18 -6.21 9.07
CA ALA A 45 -12.93 -7.44 8.95
C ALA A 45 -14.42 -7.19 9.21
N GLU A 46 -15.30 -7.50 8.27
CA GLU A 46 -16.76 -7.33 8.44
C GLU A 46 -17.36 -8.41 9.34
N HIS A 47 -16.74 -9.59 9.38
CA HIS A 47 -17.22 -10.74 10.13
C HIS A 47 -16.05 -11.61 10.59
N ARG A 48 -16.33 -12.51 11.54
CA ARG A 48 -15.36 -13.52 11.97
C ARG A 48 -14.94 -14.41 10.79
N SER A 49 -13.65 -14.62 10.62
CA SER A 49 -13.10 -15.48 9.55
C SER A 49 -11.79 -16.15 9.96
N TRP A 50 -11.44 -17.24 9.29
CA TRP A 50 -10.13 -17.89 9.42
C TRP A 50 -9.17 -17.31 8.38
N THR A 51 -7.99 -16.89 8.84
CA THR A 51 -6.90 -16.39 8.00
C THR A 51 -5.63 -17.21 8.21
N SER A 52 -4.63 -17.00 7.39
CA SER A 52 -3.27 -17.56 7.55
C SER A 52 -2.61 -17.23 8.89
N VAL A 53 -2.99 -16.11 9.53
CA VAL A 53 -2.39 -15.60 10.78
C VAL A 53 -3.20 -15.98 12.01
N GLY A 54 -4.45 -16.42 11.83
CA GLY A 54 -5.37 -16.78 12.90
C GLY A 54 -6.82 -16.40 12.60
N ILE A 55 -7.64 -16.39 13.64
CA ILE A 55 -9.06 -16.02 13.53
C ILE A 55 -9.18 -14.52 13.74
N CYS A 56 -9.74 -13.79 12.78
CA CYS A 56 -10.19 -12.42 12.99
C CYS A 56 -11.65 -12.38 13.47
N GLN A 57 -12.02 -11.32 14.17
CA GLN A 57 -13.39 -10.94 14.52
C GLN A 57 -13.88 -9.77 13.67
N ALA A 58 -15.18 -9.52 13.69
CA ALA A 58 -15.73 -8.29 13.10
C ALA A 58 -15.14 -7.06 13.80
N GLY A 59 -14.68 -6.08 13.02
CA GLY A 59 -14.01 -4.87 13.51
C GLY A 59 -12.48 -4.99 13.63
N ASP A 60 -11.91 -6.19 13.47
CA ASP A 60 -10.45 -6.35 13.47
C ASP A 60 -9.83 -5.65 12.26
N VAL A 61 -8.72 -4.97 12.47
CA VAL A 61 -7.88 -4.42 11.40
C VAL A 61 -6.97 -5.53 10.89
N LEU A 62 -7.05 -5.78 9.59
CA LEU A 62 -6.24 -6.73 8.85
C LEU A 62 -5.17 -5.94 8.08
N GLY A 63 -3.92 -6.37 8.19
CA GLY A 63 -2.86 -5.93 7.28
C GLY A 63 -2.58 -7.04 6.28
N LEU A 64 -2.67 -6.71 4.99
CA LEU A 64 -2.49 -7.64 3.88
C LEU A 64 -1.29 -7.22 3.02
N ILE A 65 -0.46 -8.17 2.58
CA ILE A 65 0.62 -7.95 1.60
C ILE A 65 0.40 -8.92 0.44
N ASP A 66 0.39 -8.42 -0.80
CA ASP A 66 0.04 -9.20 -2.01
C ASP A 66 -1.31 -9.96 -1.91
N GLY A 67 -2.24 -9.44 -1.08
CA GLY A 67 -3.55 -10.05 -0.81
C GLY A 67 -3.56 -11.11 0.30
N ASP A 68 -2.41 -11.46 0.87
CA ASP A 68 -2.32 -12.38 2.01
C ASP A 68 -2.36 -11.62 3.33
N VAL A 69 -3.20 -12.06 4.27
CA VAL A 69 -3.21 -11.51 5.63
C VAL A 69 -1.87 -11.83 6.30
N VAL A 70 -1.20 -10.80 6.79
CA VAL A 70 0.11 -10.94 7.47
C VAL A 70 0.08 -10.51 8.93
N VAL A 71 -0.92 -9.72 9.33
CA VAL A 71 -1.12 -9.27 10.71
C VAL A 71 -2.60 -8.95 10.97
N ILE A 72 -3.05 -9.19 12.21
CA ILE A 72 -4.40 -8.87 12.70
C ILE A 72 -4.26 -8.08 14.01
N GLY A 73 -5.10 -7.07 14.21
CA GLY A 73 -5.17 -6.34 15.47
C GLY A 73 -6.36 -5.40 15.56
N GLN A 74 -6.31 -4.44 16.48
CA GLN A 74 -7.39 -3.47 16.71
C GLN A 74 -6.97 -2.02 16.42
N ASP A 75 -5.66 -1.76 16.46
CA ASP A 75 -5.11 -0.41 16.29
C ASP A 75 -4.61 -0.25 14.85
N VAL A 76 -5.29 0.61 14.09
CA VAL A 76 -4.99 0.89 12.69
C VAL A 76 -3.54 1.34 12.50
N ALA A 77 -3.05 2.24 13.36
CA ALA A 77 -1.69 2.77 13.26
C ALA A 77 -0.64 1.71 13.59
N ALA A 78 -0.88 0.88 14.60
CA ALA A 78 0.02 -0.23 14.93
C ALA A 78 0.09 -1.27 13.81
N ILE A 79 -1.05 -1.59 13.18
CA ILE A 79 -1.11 -2.52 12.06
C ILE A 79 -0.43 -1.93 10.82
N ALA A 80 -0.69 -0.66 10.50
CA ALA A 80 -0.07 0.03 9.37
C ALA A 80 1.46 0.07 9.50
N ARG A 81 1.98 0.42 10.70
CA ARG A 81 3.42 0.38 10.98
C ARG A 81 4.01 -1.02 10.79
N THR A 82 3.31 -2.05 11.27
CA THR A 82 3.77 -3.44 11.12
C THR A 82 3.82 -3.86 9.65
N VAL A 83 2.84 -3.46 8.85
CA VAL A 83 2.83 -3.71 7.40
C VAL A 83 3.99 -2.99 6.72
N LEU A 84 4.19 -1.70 6.99
CA LEU A 84 5.31 -0.92 6.44
C LEU A 84 6.67 -1.51 6.81
N ASP A 85 6.89 -1.85 8.08
CA ASP A 85 8.14 -2.44 8.54
C ASP A 85 8.44 -3.76 7.79
N ARG A 86 7.42 -4.57 7.51
CA ARG A 86 7.58 -5.81 6.74
C ARG A 86 7.85 -5.56 5.27
N MET A 87 7.17 -4.59 4.64
CA MET A 87 7.42 -4.23 3.25
C MET A 87 8.84 -3.67 3.08
N LEU A 88 9.27 -2.77 3.97
CA LEU A 88 10.58 -2.12 3.90
C LEU A 88 11.73 -3.02 4.39
N ALA A 89 11.45 -4.16 5.02
CA ALA A 89 12.49 -5.13 5.43
C ALA A 89 13.31 -5.66 4.26
N ALA A 90 12.72 -5.75 3.06
CA ALA A 90 13.42 -6.13 1.83
C ALA A 90 14.02 -4.94 1.07
N GLY A 91 14.02 -3.74 1.66
CA GLY A 91 14.44 -2.49 1.03
C GLY A 91 13.28 -1.74 0.38
N GLY A 92 13.61 -0.64 -0.28
CA GLY A 92 12.71 0.27 -1.00
C GLY A 92 13.30 1.68 -1.00
N GLU A 93 12.87 2.50 -1.94
CA GLU A 93 13.27 3.91 -2.07
C GLU A 93 12.08 4.88 -1.93
N MET A 94 10.86 4.39 -2.18
CA MET A 94 9.65 5.21 -2.05
C MET A 94 8.49 4.41 -1.46
N VAL A 95 7.72 5.08 -0.60
CA VAL A 95 6.45 4.60 -0.05
C VAL A 95 5.32 5.48 -0.58
N THR A 96 4.35 4.87 -1.24
CA THR A 96 3.13 5.55 -1.68
C THR A 96 1.97 5.15 -0.77
N LEU A 97 1.36 6.12 -0.11
CA LEU A 97 0.20 5.92 0.77
C LEU A 97 -1.06 6.45 0.08
N VAL A 98 -2.13 5.65 0.09
CA VAL A 98 -3.44 6.06 -0.40
C VAL A 98 -4.49 5.78 0.67
N PRO A 99 -4.71 6.72 1.61
CA PRO A 99 -5.74 6.59 2.65
C PRO A 99 -7.14 6.52 2.03
N GLY A 100 -7.96 5.57 2.51
CA GLY A 100 -9.39 5.52 2.20
C GLY A 100 -10.20 6.53 3.01
N GLU A 101 -11.49 6.65 2.72
CA GLU A 101 -12.37 7.63 3.37
C GLU A 101 -12.58 7.40 4.87
N GLU A 102 -12.53 6.14 5.29
CA GLU A 102 -12.66 5.74 6.70
C GLU A 102 -11.31 5.75 7.43
N CYS A 103 -10.24 6.13 6.75
CA CYS A 103 -8.90 6.20 7.34
C CYS A 103 -8.83 7.39 8.33
N PRO A 104 -8.25 7.21 9.52
CA PRO A 104 -7.99 8.34 10.41
C PRO A 104 -7.11 9.40 9.72
N ASP A 105 -7.53 10.68 9.76
CA ASP A 105 -6.83 11.79 9.10
C ASP A 105 -5.35 11.92 9.51
N THR A 106 -5.02 11.51 10.74
CA THR A 106 -3.64 11.59 11.27
C THR A 106 -2.75 10.43 10.85
N LEU A 107 -3.31 9.38 10.24
CA LEU A 107 -2.57 8.15 9.99
C LEU A 107 -1.44 8.37 8.98
N ALA A 108 -1.68 9.11 7.89
CA ALA A 108 -0.65 9.35 6.87
C ALA A 108 0.57 10.08 7.48
N ASP A 109 0.34 11.14 8.26
CA ASP A 109 1.40 11.89 8.96
C ASP A 109 2.15 11.04 10.00
N GLU A 110 1.45 10.12 10.66
CA GLU A 110 2.09 9.15 11.57
C GLU A 110 3.00 8.17 10.84
N LEU A 111 2.56 7.67 9.70
CA LEU A 111 3.32 6.71 8.90
C LEU A 111 4.51 7.36 8.21
N GLU A 112 4.36 8.57 7.67
CA GLU A 112 5.48 9.34 7.11
C GLU A 112 6.57 9.56 8.17
N ARG A 113 6.20 9.98 9.38
CA ARG A 113 7.16 10.12 10.49
C ARG A 113 7.82 8.79 10.85
N HIS A 114 7.06 7.70 10.85
CA HIS A 114 7.57 6.37 11.13
C HIS A 114 8.61 5.91 10.11
N VAL A 115 8.33 6.09 8.81
CA VAL A 115 9.25 5.79 7.71
C VAL A 115 10.50 6.64 7.83
N ARG A 116 10.36 7.97 7.94
CA ARG A 116 11.48 8.91 8.07
C ARG A 116 12.40 8.61 9.25
N ALA A 117 11.83 8.14 10.37
CA ALA A 117 12.61 7.80 11.56
C ALA A 117 13.44 6.50 11.41
N ARG A 118 13.04 5.56 10.54
CA ARG A 118 13.66 4.24 10.39
C ARG A 118 14.40 4.04 9.07
N HIS A 119 14.00 4.76 8.04
CA HIS A 119 14.46 4.60 6.67
C HIS A 119 14.76 5.98 6.07
N LEU A 120 15.94 6.53 6.40
CA LEU A 120 16.34 7.90 6.02
C LEU A 120 16.42 8.16 4.51
N ALA A 121 16.52 7.11 3.70
CA ALA A 121 16.62 7.18 2.25
C ALA A 121 15.30 6.86 1.53
N VAL A 122 14.19 6.73 2.28
CA VAL A 122 12.89 6.38 1.72
C VAL A 122 11.98 7.60 1.73
N ASP A 123 11.58 8.04 0.55
CA ASP A 123 10.59 9.11 0.40
C ASP A 123 9.17 8.58 0.64
N THR A 124 8.26 9.44 1.09
CA THR A 124 6.85 9.09 1.28
C THR A 124 5.98 10.06 0.49
N VAL A 125 5.10 9.53 -0.35
CA VAL A 125 4.12 10.28 -1.14
C VAL A 125 2.72 9.86 -0.72
N VAL A 126 1.83 10.83 -0.54
CA VAL A 126 0.45 10.59 -0.12
C VAL A 126 -0.50 11.04 -1.23
N HIS A 127 -1.40 10.15 -1.66
CA HIS A 127 -2.49 10.47 -2.57
C HIS A 127 -3.84 10.27 -1.88
N THR A 128 -4.85 11.00 -2.33
CA THR A 128 -6.22 10.81 -1.84
C THR A 128 -6.84 9.55 -2.44
N GLY A 129 -7.36 8.66 -1.59
CA GLY A 129 -8.16 7.52 -2.03
C GLY A 129 -9.53 7.92 -2.56
N GLY A 130 -10.14 7.04 -3.37
CA GLY A 130 -11.51 7.19 -3.83
C GLY A 130 -12.51 6.49 -2.91
N HIS A 131 -13.80 6.75 -3.16
CA HIS A 131 -14.91 6.08 -2.47
C HIS A 131 -14.80 4.55 -2.61
N GLY A 132 -14.99 3.83 -1.50
CA GLY A 132 -14.94 2.36 -1.47
C GLY A 132 -13.54 1.75 -1.58
N ALA A 133 -12.48 2.55 -1.46
CA ALA A 133 -11.13 2.03 -1.29
C ALA A 133 -10.97 1.29 0.05
N ALA A 134 -9.99 0.40 0.12
CA ALA A 134 -9.53 -0.16 1.40
C ALA A 134 -9.17 0.97 2.38
N LEU A 135 -9.11 0.66 3.67
CA LEU A 135 -8.79 1.63 4.73
C LEU A 135 -7.50 2.39 4.42
N LEU A 136 -6.49 1.68 3.91
CA LEU A 136 -5.25 2.25 3.42
C LEU A 136 -4.67 1.33 2.34
N LEU A 137 -4.27 1.87 1.19
CA LEU A 137 -3.36 1.18 0.27
C LEU A 137 -1.94 1.69 0.45
N VAL A 138 -0.98 0.77 0.32
CA VAL A 138 0.45 1.07 0.44
C VAL A 138 1.18 0.47 -0.75
N GLY A 139 1.97 1.29 -1.45
CA GLY A 139 2.95 0.86 -2.45
C GLY A 139 4.36 1.05 -1.92
N VAL A 140 5.25 0.10 -2.20
CA VAL A 140 6.70 0.26 -1.97
C VAL A 140 7.45 -0.14 -3.24
N GLU A 141 8.25 0.79 -3.73
CA GLU A 141 9.17 0.63 -4.87
C GLU A 141 10.58 0.34 -4.33
#